data_AF-Q9N4N9-F1
#
_entry.id   AF-Q9N4N9-F1
#
_cell.length_a   1.000
_cell.length_b   1.000
_cell.length_c   1.000
_cell.angle_alpha   90.00
_cell.angle_beta   90.00
_cell.angle_gamma   90.00
#
_symmetry.space_group_name_H-M   'P 1'
#
loop_
_entity.id
_entity.type
_entity.pdbx_description
1 polymer ?
#
loop_
_entity_poly.entity_id
_entity_poly.type
_entity_poly.pdbx_seq_one_letter_code
_entity_poly.pdbx_strand_id
1 'polypeptide(L)'
;MKFGGLLMLSLVFADFQEDLNTISVTYSCGKGLLKPKTYHRISDPYCTFNHSEVTSKTIKFFPQQCEEVCGLLVFNSNTDLSEDELKIPFKNMIILCGGLRIENSTLGSLSFFNISMHMYFYCETYGLSITNNSLLTNIGALEDFLFFGDDQNNNECAFHVTDNPKLDATHLCAQGAVADMFDMIVTGNFNDCECNGGLITAENLHTYRKCKTLIGGLLLINFTFTEDLSALTNVVQIRGDVEIGFTDFENLTFLKNVKVIVSRNGRLGDKVVVNIHDNYEMTRLGFNERLQLFNEIDPGATILNLENLHPDFCLTFDNLWQFTWDRVELISLPANYCTKDVGNIRDWARVCIFYTLEKLPTNCYGIIGDVEVDVNSGTHLYKLFGVVFIFGSLKIQYMKAEGLDFLYKLAYVIAPDAARPAILIRSNKYLKNAILASLEHAISTSSTPVALYDNPLLFQNNYECLMFRITYLTNVQVDNRQCGR
;
A
#
# COMPACT_ATOMS: atom_id res chain seq x y z
N MET A 1 -12.97 10.23 -65.86
CA MET A 1 -13.23 11.13 -64.71
C MET A 1 -13.89 10.32 -63.61
N LYS A 2 -13.54 10.63 -62.37
CA LYS A 2 -14.01 10.12 -61.08
C LYS A 2 -13.19 8.97 -60.46
N PHE A 3 -12.48 9.43 -59.43
CA PHE A 3 -11.69 8.75 -58.44
C PHE A 3 -12.44 7.59 -57.78
N GLY A 4 -11.76 6.45 -57.65
CA GLY A 4 -12.10 5.45 -56.65
C GLY A 4 -11.87 6.08 -55.28
N GLY A 5 -12.96 6.42 -54.59
CA GLY A 5 -12.93 6.91 -53.23
C GLY A 5 -12.24 5.88 -52.37
N LEU A 6 -11.09 6.25 -51.80
CA LEU A 6 -10.47 5.55 -50.70
C LEU A 6 -11.53 5.45 -49.61
N LEU A 7 -11.94 4.23 -49.30
CA LEU A 7 -12.86 3.92 -48.23
C LEU A 7 -12.14 4.26 -46.92
N MET A 8 -12.19 5.53 -46.51
CA MET A 8 -11.93 5.91 -45.12
C MET A 8 -13.08 5.34 -44.31
N LEU A 9 -13.04 4.02 -44.05
CA LEU A 9 -13.66 3.45 -42.87
C LEU A 9 -13.10 4.25 -41.71
N SER A 10 -13.90 5.19 -41.25
CA SER A 10 -13.56 6.16 -40.22
C SER A 10 -12.98 5.40 -39.03
N LEU A 11 -11.68 5.62 -38.77
CA LEU A 11 -10.96 5.06 -37.62
C LEU A 11 -11.71 5.34 -36.31
N VAL A 12 -12.45 6.45 -36.23
CA VAL A 12 -13.29 6.84 -35.09
C VAL A 12 -14.43 5.84 -34.82
N PHE A 13 -15.02 5.23 -35.86
CA PHE A 13 -16.07 4.23 -35.67
C PHE A 13 -15.51 2.85 -35.29
N ALA A 14 -14.31 2.52 -35.80
CA ALA A 14 -13.63 1.28 -35.43
C ALA A 14 -13.25 1.31 -33.94
N ASP A 15 -12.69 2.42 -33.48
CA ASP A 15 -12.29 2.64 -32.09
C ASP A 15 -13.47 2.49 -31.12
N PHE A 16 -14.61 3.14 -31.41
CA PHE A 16 -15.79 3.02 -30.54
C PHE A 16 -16.38 1.60 -30.49
N GLN A 17 -16.47 0.90 -31.61
CA GLN A 17 -17.05 -0.44 -31.61
C GLN A 17 -16.15 -1.42 -30.85
N GLU A 18 -14.83 -1.25 -30.94
CA GLU A 18 -13.85 -1.98 -30.14
C GLU A 18 -14.02 -1.63 -28.66
N ASP A 19 -14.19 -0.34 -28.34
CA ASP A 19 -14.40 0.10 -26.96
C ASP A 19 -15.66 -0.50 -26.33
N LEU A 20 -16.76 -0.45 -27.06
CA LEU A 20 -18.04 -1.01 -26.62
C LEU A 20 -17.97 -2.54 -26.47
N ASN A 21 -17.23 -3.22 -27.35
CA ASN A 21 -16.99 -4.66 -27.23
C ASN A 21 -16.18 -4.97 -25.95
N THR A 22 -15.17 -4.18 -25.64
CA THR A 22 -14.40 -4.30 -24.39
C THR A 22 -15.30 -4.18 -23.16
N ILE A 23 -16.14 -3.13 -23.10
CA ILE A 23 -17.14 -2.96 -22.03
C ILE A 23 -18.07 -4.17 -21.93
N SER A 24 -18.64 -4.60 -23.07
CA SER A 24 -19.59 -5.72 -23.10
C SER A 24 -18.97 -7.04 -22.64
N VAL A 25 -17.69 -7.27 -22.96
CA VAL A 25 -16.97 -8.46 -22.48
C VAL A 25 -16.66 -8.35 -20.98
N THR A 26 -16.06 -7.26 -20.53
CA THR A 26 -15.65 -7.05 -19.13
C THR A 26 -16.82 -7.13 -18.16
N TYR A 27 -17.97 -6.53 -18.51
CA TYR A 27 -19.14 -6.47 -17.65
C TYR A 27 -20.25 -7.44 -18.04
N SER A 28 -20.04 -8.27 -19.07
CA SER A 28 -21.07 -9.19 -19.58
C SER A 28 -22.38 -8.49 -19.97
N CYS A 29 -22.28 -7.26 -20.47
CA CYS A 29 -23.42 -6.43 -20.86
C CYS A 29 -24.31 -7.19 -21.84
N GLY A 30 -25.56 -7.45 -21.45
CA GLY A 30 -26.54 -8.15 -22.26
C GLY A 30 -26.39 -9.66 -22.38
N LYS A 31 -25.47 -10.30 -21.64
CA LYS A 31 -25.24 -11.76 -21.75
C LYS A 31 -26.05 -12.61 -20.76
N GLY A 32 -26.80 -12.02 -19.84
CA GLY A 32 -27.70 -12.76 -18.93
C GLY A 32 -27.02 -13.82 -18.05
N LEU A 33 -25.72 -13.69 -17.75
CA LEU A 33 -24.93 -14.65 -16.94
C LEU A 33 -24.35 -14.01 -15.67
N LEU A 34 -24.54 -14.65 -14.50
CA LEU A 34 -23.98 -14.23 -13.21
C LEU A 34 -22.46 -14.02 -13.28
N LYS A 35 -21.95 -12.82 -12.94
CA LYS A 35 -20.57 -12.72 -12.43
C LYS A 35 -20.57 -13.44 -11.07
N PRO A 36 -19.80 -14.52 -10.87
CA PRO A 36 -19.84 -15.30 -9.63
C PRO A 36 -19.36 -14.54 -8.37
N LYS A 37 -18.99 -13.25 -8.46
CA LYS A 37 -18.43 -12.48 -7.34
C LYS A 37 -19.05 -11.11 -7.07
N THR A 38 -20.01 -10.65 -7.87
CA THR A 38 -20.81 -9.45 -7.54
C THR A 38 -22.28 -9.87 -7.44
N TYR A 39 -22.94 -9.55 -6.34
CA TYR A 39 -24.36 -9.86 -6.12
C TYR A 39 -25.32 -9.04 -7.00
N HIS A 40 -24.81 -8.35 -8.03
CA HIS A 40 -25.59 -7.49 -8.91
C HIS A 40 -26.17 -8.26 -10.10
N ARG A 41 -27.45 -8.01 -10.39
CA ARG A 41 -28.21 -8.60 -11.51
C ARG A 41 -27.70 -8.00 -12.82
N ILE A 42 -27.30 -8.84 -13.76
CA ILE A 42 -26.74 -8.44 -15.07
C ILE A 42 -27.73 -7.61 -15.88
N SER A 43 -27.23 -6.54 -16.48
CA SER A 43 -27.85 -5.74 -17.54
C SER A 43 -28.54 -6.59 -18.61
N ASP A 44 -29.83 -6.34 -18.77
CA ASP A 44 -30.60 -6.69 -19.96
C ASP A 44 -29.85 -6.17 -21.21
N PRO A 45 -29.73 -6.93 -22.32
CA PRO A 45 -29.14 -6.41 -23.56
C PRO A 45 -29.79 -5.10 -24.03
N TYR A 46 -31.05 -4.83 -23.67
CA TYR A 46 -31.72 -3.56 -23.92
C TYR A 46 -31.19 -2.38 -23.08
N CYS A 47 -30.34 -2.63 -22.08
CA CYS A 47 -29.71 -1.64 -21.22
C CYS A 47 -28.29 -1.24 -21.64
N THR A 48 -27.89 -1.56 -22.88
CA THR A 48 -26.61 -1.10 -23.44
C THR A 48 -26.83 0.12 -24.33
N PHE A 49 -26.14 1.23 -24.03
CA PHE A 49 -26.11 2.41 -24.89
C PHE A 49 -25.07 2.23 -25.99
N ASN A 50 -25.52 1.81 -27.19
CA ASN A 50 -24.65 1.50 -28.33
C ASN A 50 -24.17 2.75 -29.10
N HIS A 51 -24.07 3.89 -28.44
CA HIS A 51 -23.55 5.15 -28.99
C HIS A 51 -22.59 5.74 -27.98
N SER A 52 -21.47 6.33 -28.42
CA SER A 52 -20.56 7.03 -27.51
C SER A 52 -21.05 8.44 -27.19
N GLU A 53 -21.18 9.26 -28.22
CA GLU A 53 -21.54 10.67 -28.07
C GLU A 53 -22.99 10.82 -27.61
N VAL A 54 -23.20 11.64 -26.58
CA VAL A 54 -24.51 12.04 -26.09
C VAL A 54 -24.93 13.35 -26.78
N THR A 55 -25.90 13.25 -27.68
CA THR A 55 -26.46 14.34 -28.50
C THR A 55 -27.96 14.13 -28.65
N SER A 56 -28.70 15.14 -29.12
CA SER A 56 -30.12 15.04 -29.45
C SER A 56 -30.43 13.90 -30.43
N LYS A 57 -29.47 13.53 -31.29
CA LYS A 57 -29.59 12.42 -32.25
C LYS A 57 -29.46 11.06 -31.59
N THR A 58 -28.60 10.92 -30.59
CA THR A 58 -28.23 9.63 -29.98
C THR A 58 -28.96 9.37 -28.68
N ILE A 59 -29.29 10.41 -27.89
CA ILE A 59 -29.92 10.28 -26.57
C ILE A 59 -31.29 9.60 -26.62
N LYS A 60 -32.00 9.68 -27.74
CA LYS A 60 -33.26 8.96 -27.97
C LYS A 60 -33.12 7.43 -27.93
N PHE A 61 -31.89 6.92 -28.08
CA PHE A 61 -31.56 5.49 -27.97
C PHE A 61 -31.03 5.12 -26.57
N PHE A 62 -30.95 6.09 -25.64
CA PHE A 62 -30.55 5.81 -24.27
C PHE A 62 -31.60 4.93 -23.56
N PRO A 63 -31.19 3.88 -22.84
CA PRO A 63 -32.13 2.93 -22.24
C PRO A 63 -32.75 3.46 -20.93
N GLN A 64 -33.71 4.39 -21.06
CA GLN A 64 -34.27 5.16 -19.94
C GLN A 64 -35.00 4.33 -18.87
N GLN A 65 -35.36 3.08 -19.16
CA GLN A 65 -36.04 2.20 -18.19
C GLN A 65 -35.05 1.37 -17.35
N CYS A 66 -33.75 1.49 -17.63
CA CYS A 66 -32.73 0.69 -16.98
C CYS A 66 -32.09 1.43 -15.81
N GLU A 67 -31.95 0.73 -14.69
CA GLU A 67 -31.16 1.21 -13.54
C GLU A 67 -29.66 0.98 -13.76
N GLU A 68 -29.29 -0.14 -14.39
CA GLU A 68 -27.94 -0.45 -14.82
C GLU A 68 -27.80 -0.20 -16.31
N VAL A 69 -26.87 0.66 -16.70
CA VAL A 69 -26.58 0.96 -18.10
C VAL A 69 -25.13 0.62 -18.41
N CYS A 70 -24.92 -0.15 -19.47
CA CYS A 70 -23.60 -0.35 -20.04
C CYS A 70 -23.34 0.67 -21.15
N GLY A 71 -22.17 1.29 -21.15
CA GLY A 71 -21.76 2.16 -22.26
C GLY A 71 -20.60 3.09 -21.93
N LEU A 72 -20.10 3.74 -22.97
CA LEU A 72 -19.16 4.84 -22.87
C LEU A 72 -19.93 6.14 -23.13
N LEU A 73 -20.17 6.93 -22.10
CA LEU A 73 -20.90 8.19 -22.22
C LEU A 73 -19.92 9.33 -22.53
N VAL A 74 -20.01 9.90 -23.73
CA VAL A 74 -19.14 10.99 -24.18
C VAL A 74 -19.94 12.28 -24.37
N PHE A 75 -19.62 13.30 -23.58
CA PHE A 75 -20.15 14.65 -23.69
C PHE A 75 -19.05 15.55 -24.24
N ASN A 76 -19.30 16.24 -25.34
CA ASN A 76 -18.26 17.03 -25.99
C ASN A 76 -18.85 18.25 -26.72
N SER A 77 -18.10 18.84 -27.65
CA SER A 77 -18.53 19.99 -28.44
C SER A 77 -19.73 19.70 -29.36
N ASN A 78 -20.03 18.42 -29.65
CA ASN A 78 -21.21 18.00 -30.40
C ASN A 78 -22.45 17.81 -29.50
N THR A 79 -22.30 17.81 -28.18
CA THR A 79 -23.44 17.72 -27.25
C THR A 79 -24.28 18.99 -27.33
N ASP A 80 -25.45 18.86 -27.96
CA ASP A 80 -26.42 19.90 -28.25
C ASP A 80 -27.63 19.87 -27.28
N LEU A 81 -27.44 19.29 -26.10
CA LEU A 81 -28.47 19.13 -25.06
C LEU A 81 -28.11 19.98 -23.83
N SER A 82 -29.12 20.62 -23.24
CA SER A 82 -28.99 21.30 -21.96
C SER A 82 -28.97 20.30 -20.79
N GLU A 83 -28.45 20.73 -19.63
CA GLU A 83 -28.42 19.91 -18.41
C GLU A 83 -29.82 19.46 -17.97
N ASP A 84 -30.85 20.28 -18.16
CA ASP A 84 -32.24 19.92 -17.86
C ASP A 84 -32.80 18.86 -18.82
N GLU A 85 -32.39 18.88 -20.10
CA GLU A 85 -32.73 17.83 -21.06
C GLU A 85 -32.02 16.52 -20.75
N LEU A 86 -30.81 16.57 -20.20
CA LEU A 86 -30.03 15.39 -19.80
C LEU A 86 -30.59 14.72 -18.53
N LYS A 87 -31.23 15.46 -17.61
CA LYS A 87 -31.86 14.88 -16.41
C LYS A 87 -32.90 13.81 -16.74
N ILE A 88 -33.66 14.02 -17.81
CA ILE A 88 -34.80 13.17 -18.18
C ILE A 88 -34.37 11.73 -18.53
N PRO A 89 -33.43 11.50 -19.48
CA PRO A 89 -32.99 10.16 -19.85
C PRO A 89 -32.18 9.47 -18.74
N PHE A 90 -31.40 10.20 -17.95
CA PHE A 90 -30.54 9.63 -16.89
C PHE A 90 -31.25 9.41 -15.55
N LYS A 91 -32.51 9.87 -15.38
CA LYS A 91 -33.21 9.87 -14.09
C LYS A 91 -33.26 8.53 -13.34
N ASN A 92 -33.29 7.43 -14.08
CA ASN A 92 -33.42 6.07 -13.54
C ASN A 92 -32.07 5.36 -13.41
N MET A 93 -31.00 5.88 -14.04
CA MET A 93 -29.69 5.25 -14.03
C MET A 93 -29.05 5.42 -12.65
N ILE A 94 -28.71 4.29 -12.04
CA ILE A 94 -28.05 4.20 -10.72
C ILE A 94 -26.69 3.52 -10.86
N ILE A 95 -26.54 2.65 -11.87
CA ILE A 95 -25.30 1.92 -12.15
C ILE A 95 -24.85 2.24 -13.58
N LEU A 96 -23.61 2.67 -13.74
CA LEU A 96 -22.94 2.80 -15.03
C LEU A 96 -21.80 1.78 -15.12
N CYS A 97 -21.81 0.95 -16.15
CA CYS A 97 -20.74 0.01 -16.46
C CYS A 97 -20.03 0.46 -17.75
N GLY A 98 -18.80 0.96 -17.64
CA GLY A 98 -18.02 1.39 -18.80
C GLY A 98 -17.15 2.62 -18.52
N GLY A 99 -17.49 3.74 -19.16
CA GLY A 99 -16.67 4.95 -19.09
C GLY A 99 -17.49 6.24 -19.19
N LEU A 100 -16.91 7.33 -18.67
CA LEU A 100 -17.51 8.65 -18.69
C LEU A 100 -16.47 9.67 -19.16
N ARG A 101 -16.71 10.32 -20.30
CA ARG A 101 -15.83 11.37 -20.85
C ARG A 101 -16.61 12.66 -21.05
N ILE A 102 -16.17 13.75 -20.46
CA ILE A 102 -16.71 15.10 -20.64
C ILE A 102 -15.59 15.99 -21.14
N GLU A 103 -15.51 16.19 -22.45
CA GLU A 103 -14.33 16.73 -23.12
C GLU A 103 -14.68 17.84 -24.09
N ASN A 104 -14.15 19.05 -23.91
CA ASN A 104 -14.47 20.19 -24.78
C ASN A 104 -15.98 20.49 -24.86
N SER A 105 -16.73 20.21 -23.79
CA SER A 105 -18.17 20.45 -23.73
C SER A 105 -18.49 21.90 -23.35
N THR A 106 -19.76 22.27 -23.55
CA THR A 106 -20.32 23.56 -23.10
C THR A 106 -21.13 23.44 -21.80
N LEU A 107 -21.12 22.26 -21.15
CA LEU A 107 -21.84 22.01 -19.91
C LEU A 107 -21.25 22.84 -18.77
N GLY A 108 -22.12 23.42 -17.94
CA GLY A 108 -21.74 24.19 -16.76
C GLY A 108 -21.62 23.34 -15.50
N SER A 109 -22.36 22.23 -15.46
CA SER A 109 -22.35 21.27 -14.35
C SER A 109 -22.65 19.83 -14.77
N LEU A 110 -22.35 18.88 -13.87
CA LEU A 110 -22.77 17.49 -13.95
C LEU A 110 -24.01 17.16 -13.10
N SER A 111 -24.77 18.18 -12.68
CA SER A 111 -25.95 18.02 -11.81
C SER A 111 -27.13 17.28 -12.47
N PHE A 112 -26.99 16.93 -13.74
CA PHE A 112 -27.99 16.14 -14.47
C PHE A 112 -27.94 14.64 -14.16
N PHE A 113 -26.87 14.14 -13.54
CA PHE A 113 -26.92 12.84 -12.90
C PHE A 113 -27.86 12.94 -11.70
N ASN A 114 -28.99 12.21 -11.75
CA ASN A 114 -30.01 12.26 -10.71
C ASN A 114 -29.61 11.39 -9.52
N ILE A 115 -28.87 11.96 -8.58
CA ILE A 115 -28.34 11.21 -7.45
C ILE A 115 -29.18 11.46 -6.21
N SER A 116 -30.00 10.47 -5.86
CA SER A 116 -30.78 10.49 -4.62
C SER A 116 -30.07 9.79 -3.46
N MET A 117 -29.10 8.91 -3.76
CA MET A 117 -28.26 8.19 -2.79
C MET A 117 -26.82 8.07 -3.31
N HIS A 118 -26.56 7.09 -4.19
CA HIS A 118 -25.24 6.86 -4.78
C HIS A 118 -25.37 6.44 -6.24
N MET A 119 -24.37 6.81 -7.05
CA MET A 119 -24.21 6.25 -8.39
C MET A 119 -23.04 5.25 -8.38
N TYR A 120 -23.32 3.99 -8.72
CA TYR A 120 -22.29 2.95 -8.79
C TYR A 120 -21.63 3.00 -10.17
N PHE A 121 -20.34 3.32 -10.21
CA PHE A 121 -19.61 3.43 -11.46
C PHE A 121 -18.57 2.32 -11.58
N TYR A 122 -18.87 1.32 -12.40
CA TYR A 122 -17.93 0.27 -12.77
C TYR A 122 -17.09 0.75 -13.95
N CYS A 123 -15.85 1.12 -13.67
CA CYS A 123 -15.00 1.91 -14.57
C CYS A 123 -13.64 1.29 -14.90
N GLU A 124 -13.46 0.00 -14.61
CA GLU A 124 -12.32 -0.86 -14.96
C GLU A 124 -11.77 -0.61 -16.39
N THR A 125 -12.65 -0.38 -17.37
CA THR A 125 -12.26 -0.27 -18.78
C THR A 125 -11.78 1.11 -19.21
N TYR A 126 -12.47 2.18 -18.80
CA TYR A 126 -12.29 3.52 -19.39
C TYR A 126 -12.25 4.68 -18.39
N GLY A 127 -12.56 4.44 -17.11
CA GLY A 127 -12.49 5.50 -16.11
C GLY A 127 -13.41 6.70 -16.36
N LEU A 128 -13.02 7.81 -15.74
CA LEU A 128 -13.59 9.13 -15.84
C LEU A 128 -12.56 10.11 -16.42
N SER A 129 -12.94 10.88 -17.44
CA SER A 129 -12.16 11.99 -17.99
C SER A 129 -13.04 13.24 -18.08
N ILE A 130 -12.62 14.34 -17.47
CA ILE A 130 -13.27 15.66 -17.54
C ILE A 130 -12.22 16.67 -17.96
N THR A 131 -12.16 16.96 -19.25
CA THR A 131 -11.02 17.66 -19.84
C THR A 131 -11.42 18.84 -20.72
N ASN A 132 -10.73 19.97 -20.61
CA ASN A 132 -10.89 21.12 -21.50
C ASN A 132 -12.32 21.72 -21.56
N ASN A 133 -13.08 21.70 -20.46
CA ASN A 133 -14.43 22.27 -20.42
C ASN A 133 -14.40 23.73 -19.96
N SER A 134 -14.51 24.65 -20.93
CA SER A 134 -14.35 26.10 -20.69
C SER A 134 -15.45 26.75 -19.82
N LEU A 135 -16.60 26.10 -19.66
CA LEU A 135 -17.75 26.59 -18.90
C LEU A 135 -18.04 25.81 -17.62
N LEU A 136 -17.36 24.69 -17.40
CA LEU A 136 -17.64 23.79 -16.28
C LEU A 136 -17.23 24.44 -14.94
N THR A 137 -18.17 24.47 -14.01
CA THR A 137 -18.00 25.09 -12.68
C THR A 137 -18.33 24.15 -11.54
N ASN A 138 -19.12 23.10 -11.79
CA ASN A 138 -19.62 22.23 -10.73
C ASN A 138 -19.67 20.76 -11.17
N ILE A 139 -18.88 19.93 -10.47
CA ILE A 139 -18.87 18.47 -10.62
C ILE A 139 -19.18 17.76 -9.30
N GLY A 140 -19.84 18.43 -8.35
CA GLY A 140 -20.18 17.88 -7.03
C GLY A 140 -21.06 16.62 -7.10
N ALA A 141 -21.73 16.37 -8.22
CA ALA A 141 -22.39 15.09 -8.48
C ALA A 141 -21.44 13.88 -8.32
N LEU A 142 -20.13 14.05 -8.54
CA LEU A 142 -19.15 12.97 -8.38
C LEU A 142 -18.89 12.61 -6.91
N GLU A 143 -19.25 13.45 -5.95
CA GLU A 143 -19.07 13.15 -4.52
C GLU A 143 -19.95 11.96 -4.07
N ASP A 144 -21.08 11.76 -4.76
CA ASP A 144 -22.01 10.65 -4.51
C ASP A 144 -21.73 9.43 -5.41
N PHE A 145 -20.67 9.46 -6.22
CA PHE A 145 -20.26 8.29 -7.00
C PHE A 145 -19.49 7.31 -6.11
N LEU A 146 -19.73 6.02 -6.33
CA LEU A 146 -18.92 4.92 -5.81
C LEU A 146 -18.19 4.27 -6.98
N PHE A 147 -16.87 4.32 -6.97
CA PHE A 147 -16.03 3.88 -8.09
C PHE A 147 -15.56 2.44 -7.88
N PHE A 148 -15.76 1.61 -8.90
CA PHE A 148 -15.40 0.20 -8.91
C PHE A 148 -14.47 -0.07 -10.09
N GLY A 149 -13.17 -0.15 -9.81
CA GLY A 149 -12.12 -0.49 -10.78
C GLY A 149 -11.93 -2.00 -10.91
N ASP A 150 -10.68 -2.43 -11.09
CA ASP A 150 -10.31 -3.84 -11.07
C ASP A 150 -9.99 -4.30 -9.64
N ASP A 151 -10.99 -4.83 -8.94
CA ASP A 151 -10.80 -5.36 -7.58
C ASP A 151 -9.85 -6.56 -7.51
N GLN A 152 -9.61 -7.28 -8.62
CA GLN A 152 -8.71 -8.45 -8.60
C GLN A 152 -7.24 -8.02 -8.63
N ASN A 153 -6.93 -7.03 -9.46
CA ASN A 153 -5.58 -6.46 -9.56
C ASN A 153 -5.39 -5.24 -8.65
N ASN A 154 -6.42 -4.83 -7.92
CA ASN A 154 -6.43 -3.65 -7.06
C ASN A 154 -6.14 -2.34 -7.82
N ASN A 155 -6.55 -2.27 -9.09
CA ASN A 155 -6.40 -1.06 -9.91
C ASN A 155 -7.63 -0.16 -9.71
N GLU A 156 -7.38 1.12 -9.46
CA GLU A 156 -8.44 2.11 -9.38
C GLU A 156 -9.01 2.43 -10.76
N CYS A 157 -10.17 3.08 -10.77
CA CYS A 157 -10.63 3.70 -12.00
C CYS A 157 -9.70 4.85 -12.36
N ALA A 158 -9.31 4.92 -13.64
CA ALA A 158 -8.68 6.12 -14.16
C ALA A 158 -9.60 7.33 -13.87
N PHE A 159 -9.06 8.37 -13.23
CA PHE A 159 -9.83 9.54 -12.82
C PHE A 159 -9.03 10.80 -13.19
N HIS A 160 -9.48 11.48 -14.23
CA HIS A 160 -8.82 12.64 -14.80
C HIS A 160 -9.78 13.83 -14.82
N VAL A 161 -9.40 14.93 -14.17
CA VAL A 161 -10.12 16.20 -14.19
C VAL A 161 -9.10 17.28 -14.50
N THR A 162 -8.93 17.61 -15.79
CA THR A 162 -7.83 18.46 -16.23
C THR A 162 -8.26 19.64 -17.09
N ASP A 163 -7.56 20.76 -16.95
CA ASP A 163 -7.71 21.94 -17.83
C ASP A 163 -9.15 22.49 -17.91
N ASN A 164 -9.87 22.55 -16.77
CA ASN A 164 -11.20 23.16 -16.68
C ASN A 164 -11.10 24.54 -15.98
N PRO A 165 -10.94 25.67 -16.71
CA PRO A 165 -10.45 26.92 -16.13
C PRO A 165 -11.38 27.63 -15.14
N LYS A 166 -12.63 27.18 -15.01
CA LYS A 166 -13.63 27.73 -14.08
C LYS A 166 -14.03 26.76 -12.96
N LEU A 167 -13.42 25.58 -12.94
CA LEU A 167 -13.77 24.53 -12.00
C LEU A 167 -12.92 24.63 -10.74
N ASP A 168 -13.58 24.77 -9.59
CA ASP A 168 -12.94 24.50 -8.29
C ASP A 168 -13.09 23.01 -7.96
N ALA A 169 -11.98 22.26 -8.06
CA ALA A 169 -11.96 20.82 -7.82
C ALA A 169 -11.56 20.46 -6.38
N THR A 170 -11.30 21.43 -5.50
CA THR A 170 -10.78 21.18 -4.13
C THR A 170 -11.71 20.29 -3.31
N HIS A 171 -13.02 20.42 -3.50
CA HIS A 171 -14.03 19.68 -2.76
C HIS A 171 -14.01 18.17 -3.04
N LEU A 172 -13.64 17.77 -4.27
CA LEU A 172 -13.56 16.36 -4.67
C LEU A 172 -12.56 15.57 -3.82
N CYS A 173 -11.47 16.22 -3.42
CA CYS A 173 -10.38 15.56 -2.72
C CYS A 173 -10.50 15.64 -1.19
N ALA A 174 -11.58 16.24 -0.70
CA ALA A 174 -11.87 16.36 0.73
C ALA A 174 -13.01 15.43 1.20
N GLN A 175 -13.86 14.96 0.28
CA GLN A 175 -15.10 14.26 0.61
C GLN A 175 -15.44 13.16 -0.42
N GLY A 176 -16.28 12.21 0.01
CA GLY A 176 -16.79 11.15 -0.86
C GLY A 176 -15.73 10.11 -1.27
N ALA A 177 -16.10 9.21 -2.16
CA ALA A 177 -15.22 8.12 -2.60
C ALA A 177 -14.01 8.60 -3.42
N VAL A 178 -14.07 9.82 -3.99
CA VAL A 178 -12.93 10.41 -4.71
C VAL A 178 -11.79 10.76 -3.75
N ALA A 179 -12.09 11.16 -2.51
CA ALA A 179 -11.08 11.45 -1.50
C ALA A 179 -10.25 10.22 -1.07
N ASP A 180 -10.79 9.02 -1.30
CA ASP A 180 -10.10 7.76 -1.03
C ASP A 180 -9.19 7.32 -2.18
N MET A 181 -9.31 7.92 -3.37
CA MET A 181 -8.48 7.58 -4.53
C MET A 181 -7.01 7.97 -4.35
N PHE A 182 -6.14 7.11 -4.87
CA PHE A 182 -4.70 7.28 -4.88
C PHE A 182 -4.21 7.75 -6.24
N ASP A 183 -4.76 7.26 -7.35
CA ASP A 183 -4.19 7.46 -8.70
C ASP A 183 -4.84 8.60 -9.51
N MET A 184 -5.59 9.50 -8.85
CA MET A 184 -6.29 10.58 -9.52
C MET A 184 -5.37 11.69 -10.05
N ILE A 185 -5.73 12.25 -11.21
CA ILE A 185 -5.05 13.38 -11.84
C ILE A 185 -6.03 14.56 -11.91
N VAL A 186 -5.82 15.55 -11.04
CA VAL A 186 -6.60 16.79 -10.98
C VAL A 186 -5.66 17.97 -11.14
N THR A 187 -5.55 18.52 -12.35
CA THR A 187 -4.55 19.55 -12.70
C THR A 187 -5.07 20.57 -13.70
N GLY A 188 -4.63 21.82 -13.60
CA GLY A 188 -4.97 22.86 -14.57
C GLY A 188 -6.39 23.40 -14.45
N ASN A 189 -7.08 23.11 -13.35
CA ASN A 189 -8.40 23.69 -13.04
C ASN A 189 -8.26 25.06 -12.35
N PHE A 190 -9.37 25.73 -12.02
CA PHE A 190 -9.32 27.00 -11.28
C PHE A 190 -8.68 26.83 -9.90
N ASN A 191 -9.09 25.78 -9.19
CA ASN A 191 -8.36 25.22 -8.06
C ASN A 191 -8.29 23.70 -8.25
N ASP A 192 -7.10 23.15 -8.04
CA ASP A 192 -6.85 21.72 -8.09
C ASP A 192 -6.87 21.10 -6.68
N CYS A 193 -6.69 19.78 -6.63
CA CYS A 193 -6.44 19.06 -5.39
C CYS A 193 -5.03 19.32 -4.84
N GLU A 194 -4.69 18.63 -3.75
CA GLU A 194 -3.29 18.57 -3.28
C GLU A 194 -2.37 17.99 -4.38
N CYS A 195 -1.06 18.07 -4.15
CA CYS A 195 -0.07 17.82 -5.19
C CYS A 195 0.04 16.33 -5.55
N ASN A 196 0.29 16.02 -6.83
CA ASN A 196 0.49 14.64 -7.27
C ASN A 196 1.99 14.26 -7.21
N GLY A 197 2.40 13.42 -6.27
CA GLY A 197 3.80 13.05 -6.08
C GLY A 197 4.34 12.06 -7.11
N GLY A 198 3.49 11.43 -7.92
CA GLY A 198 3.89 10.59 -9.06
C GLY A 198 4.34 11.39 -10.28
N LEU A 199 4.09 12.70 -10.30
CA LEU A 199 4.45 13.60 -11.41
C LEU A 199 5.66 14.50 -11.10
N ILE A 200 6.41 14.23 -10.03
CA ILE A 200 7.59 15.01 -9.67
C ILE A 200 8.69 14.81 -10.71
N THR A 201 9.23 15.92 -11.20
CA THR A 201 10.41 15.98 -12.06
C THR A 201 11.36 17.07 -11.54
N ALA A 202 12.62 17.02 -11.96
CA ALA A 202 13.59 18.08 -11.66
C ALA A 202 13.07 19.50 -12.01
N GLU A 203 12.32 19.60 -13.12
CA GLU A 203 11.80 20.87 -13.62
C GLU A 203 10.68 21.43 -12.74
N ASN A 204 9.82 20.56 -12.19
CA ASN A 204 8.66 20.99 -11.43
C ASN A 204 8.81 20.87 -9.90
N LEU A 205 9.86 20.22 -9.39
CA LEU A 205 10.06 19.97 -7.95
C LEU A 205 9.87 21.22 -7.08
N HIS A 206 10.32 22.37 -7.54
CA HIS A 206 10.20 23.64 -6.81
C HIS A 206 8.76 24.06 -6.49
N THR A 207 7.77 23.63 -7.29
CA THR A 207 6.34 23.93 -7.06
C THR A 207 5.81 23.18 -5.83
N TYR A 208 6.46 22.09 -5.42
CA TYR A 208 6.02 21.24 -4.31
C TYR A 208 6.25 21.84 -2.92
N ARG A 209 6.94 23.00 -2.83
CA ARG A 209 7.21 23.71 -1.57
C ARG A 209 5.96 24.01 -0.73
N LYS A 210 4.77 24.07 -1.35
CA LYS A 210 3.51 24.40 -0.65
C LYS A 210 2.68 23.16 -0.31
N CYS A 211 3.05 21.98 -0.80
CA CYS A 211 2.28 20.76 -0.67
C CYS A 211 2.40 20.21 0.75
N LYS A 212 1.27 19.78 1.32
CA LYS A 212 1.23 19.06 2.60
C LYS A 212 0.93 17.59 2.40
N THR A 213 0.16 17.27 1.37
CA THR A 213 -0.19 15.91 0.98
C THR A 213 0.32 15.66 -0.43
N LEU A 214 0.91 14.49 -0.64
CA LEU A 214 1.14 13.95 -1.99
C LEU A 214 0.11 12.87 -2.29
N ILE A 215 -0.66 13.04 -3.35
CA ILE A 215 -1.55 12.03 -3.94
C ILE A 215 -0.79 11.32 -5.07
N GLY A 216 -1.13 10.09 -5.42
CA GLY A 216 -0.40 9.32 -6.43
C GLY A 216 0.96 8.82 -5.95
N GLY A 217 1.17 8.80 -4.63
CA GLY A 217 2.40 8.32 -4.04
C GLY A 217 3.56 9.32 -4.14
N LEU A 218 4.78 8.80 -4.22
CA LEU A 218 6.01 9.56 -4.41
C LEU A 218 6.94 8.78 -5.33
N LEU A 219 7.30 9.37 -6.47
CA LEU A 219 8.24 8.79 -7.42
C LEU A 219 9.50 9.65 -7.54
N LEU A 220 10.65 9.13 -7.06
CA LEU A 220 11.96 9.78 -7.17
C LEU A 220 12.97 8.80 -7.80
N ILE A 221 13.02 8.81 -9.13
CA ILE A 221 13.92 7.95 -9.92
C ILE A 221 14.95 8.80 -10.67
N ASN A 222 16.23 8.42 -10.61
CA ASN A 222 17.34 9.13 -11.27
C ASN A 222 17.53 10.60 -10.82
N PHE A 223 17.15 10.93 -9.58
CA PHE A 223 17.40 12.25 -9.00
C PHE A 223 18.85 12.36 -8.53
N THR A 224 19.45 13.54 -8.73
CA THR A 224 20.82 13.85 -8.26
C THR A 224 20.81 14.96 -7.21
N PHE A 225 21.83 15.02 -6.36
CA PHE A 225 21.97 15.98 -5.25
C PHE A 225 21.90 17.46 -5.67
N THR A 226 21.99 17.75 -6.98
CA THR A 226 21.90 19.11 -7.50
C THR A 226 20.51 19.73 -7.37
N GLU A 227 19.49 18.92 -7.07
CA GLU A 227 18.11 19.35 -6.95
C GLU A 227 17.74 19.65 -5.50
N ASP A 228 17.17 20.84 -5.25
CA ASP A 228 16.78 21.26 -3.90
C ASP A 228 15.53 20.51 -3.41
N LEU A 229 15.73 19.27 -2.94
CA LEU A 229 14.71 18.42 -2.31
C LEU A 229 14.10 19.05 -1.05
N SER A 230 14.58 20.21 -0.58
CA SER A 230 13.88 20.97 0.46
C SER A 230 12.46 21.36 0.06
N ALA A 231 12.14 21.33 -1.24
CA ALA A 231 10.78 21.50 -1.71
C ALA A 231 9.79 20.49 -1.10
N LEU A 232 10.24 19.28 -0.75
CA LEU A 232 9.40 18.23 -0.17
C LEU A 232 9.33 18.30 1.36
N THR A 233 10.05 19.21 2.02
CA THR A 233 10.11 19.27 3.49
C THR A 233 8.76 19.60 4.14
N ASN A 234 7.83 20.23 3.44
CA ASN A 234 6.50 20.53 3.98
C ASN A 234 5.50 19.38 3.88
N VAL A 235 5.85 18.29 3.18
CA VAL A 235 5.01 17.11 3.05
C VAL A 235 4.87 16.43 4.41
N VAL A 236 3.62 16.17 4.80
CA VAL A 236 3.23 15.50 6.05
C VAL A 236 2.61 14.13 5.79
N GLN A 237 1.95 13.97 4.65
CA GLN A 237 1.27 12.74 4.27
C GLN A 237 1.56 12.39 2.81
N ILE A 238 1.76 11.10 2.55
CA ILE A 238 1.79 10.53 1.21
C ILE A 238 0.63 9.54 1.11
N ARG A 239 -0.21 9.72 0.09
CA ARG A 239 -1.27 8.80 -0.30
C ARG A 239 -0.82 8.13 -1.59
N GLY A 240 -0.48 6.86 -1.50
CA GLY A 240 -0.01 6.02 -2.61
C GLY A 240 1.37 5.44 -2.31
N ASP A 241 1.91 4.70 -3.26
CA ASP A 241 3.17 4.00 -3.07
C ASP A 241 4.38 4.94 -3.20
N VAL A 242 5.46 4.58 -2.52
CA VAL A 242 6.72 5.31 -2.54
C VAL A 242 7.75 4.50 -3.29
N GLU A 243 8.29 5.08 -4.36
CA GLU A 243 9.30 4.50 -5.24
C GLU A 243 10.50 5.45 -5.29
N ILE A 244 11.63 5.02 -4.74
CA ILE A 244 12.87 5.80 -4.69
C ILE A 244 14.04 4.94 -5.14
N GLY A 245 14.65 5.30 -6.27
CA GLY A 245 15.75 4.50 -6.78
C GLY A 245 16.65 5.17 -7.81
N PHE A 246 17.83 4.58 -7.98
CA PHE A 246 18.88 5.11 -8.84
C PHE A 246 19.28 6.56 -8.47
N THR A 247 19.34 6.87 -7.18
CA THR A 247 19.71 8.21 -6.68
C THR A 247 21.04 8.20 -5.93
N ASP A 248 21.61 9.38 -5.73
CA ASP A 248 22.80 9.62 -4.89
C ASP A 248 22.45 10.04 -3.45
N PHE A 249 21.21 9.77 -3.01
CA PHE A 249 20.76 10.21 -1.69
C PHE A 249 21.47 9.45 -0.57
N GLU A 250 22.09 10.18 0.36
CA GLU A 250 22.67 9.58 1.57
C GLU A 250 21.58 9.11 2.57
N ASN A 251 20.41 9.77 2.54
CA ASN A 251 19.24 9.52 3.37
C ASN A 251 18.01 10.33 2.89
N LEU A 252 16.84 10.09 3.49
CA LEU A 252 15.57 10.76 3.16
C LEU A 252 15.18 11.87 4.15
N THR A 253 16.14 12.56 4.79
CA THR A 253 15.83 13.61 5.79
C THR A 253 15.03 14.78 5.22
N PHE A 254 15.03 14.97 3.89
CA PHE A 254 14.15 15.94 3.22
C PHE A 254 12.65 15.58 3.37
N LEU A 255 12.32 14.34 3.74
CA LEU A 255 10.97 13.84 4.07
C LEU A 255 10.74 13.67 5.59
N LYS A 256 11.57 14.24 6.46
CA LYS A 256 11.47 14.08 7.93
C LYS A 256 10.10 14.46 8.54
N ASN A 257 9.33 15.29 7.84
CA ASN A 257 8.01 15.74 8.30
C ASN A 257 6.88 14.81 7.87
N VAL A 258 7.14 13.83 6.99
CA VAL A 258 6.18 12.80 6.60
C VAL A 258 5.89 11.94 7.83
N LYS A 259 4.65 11.98 8.29
CA LYS A 259 4.18 11.23 9.46
C LYS A 259 3.47 9.95 9.08
N VAL A 260 2.91 9.91 7.87
CA VAL A 260 2.08 8.80 7.42
C VAL A 260 2.23 8.58 5.92
N ILE A 261 2.43 7.32 5.54
CA ILE A 261 2.23 6.84 4.18
C ILE A 261 1.01 5.93 4.23
N VAL A 262 0.01 6.26 3.44
CA VAL A 262 -1.20 5.46 3.28
C VAL A 262 -1.16 4.87 1.89
N SER A 263 -1.31 3.55 1.78
CA SER A 263 -1.47 2.89 0.49
C SER A 263 -2.65 1.96 0.49
N ARG A 264 -2.91 1.40 -0.69
CA ARG A 264 -3.93 0.41 -0.92
C ARG A 264 -3.26 -0.89 -1.34
N ASN A 265 -3.11 -1.81 -0.41
CA ASN A 265 -2.75 -3.21 -0.71
C ASN A 265 -3.99 -4.09 -0.50
N GLY A 266 -4.54 -4.63 -1.58
CA GLY A 266 -5.61 -5.62 -1.47
C GLY A 266 -5.16 -6.89 -0.73
N ARG A 267 -6.11 -7.75 -0.36
CA ARG A 267 -5.84 -9.05 0.31
C ARG A 267 -4.85 -9.97 -0.42
N LEU A 268 -4.76 -9.82 -1.73
CA LEU A 268 -3.93 -10.63 -2.63
C LEU A 268 -2.74 -9.84 -3.21
N GLY A 269 -2.60 -8.56 -2.84
CA GLY A 269 -1.57 -7.70 -3.40
C GLY A 269 -0.27 -7.86 -2.63
N ASP A 270 0.71 -8.52 -3.24
CA ASP A 270 2.11 -8.49 -2.79
C ASP A 270 2.82 -7.18 -3.22
N LYS A 271 2.05 -6.08 -3.36
CA LYS A 271 2.56 -4.82 -3.89
C LYS A 271 3.44 -4.14 -2.84
N VAL A 272 4.61 -3.70 -3.27
CA VAL A 272 5.56 -2.97 -2.42
C VAL A 272 5.05 -1.56 -2.22
N VAL A 273 4.74 -1.21 -0.97
CA VAL A 273 4.23 0.13 -0.60
C VAL A 273 5.37 1.15 -0.56
N VAL A 274 6.52 0.74 -0.04
CA VAL A 274 7.72 1.56 0.01
C VAL A 274 8.86 0.76 -0.57
N ASN A 275 9.27 1.11 -1.79
CA ASN A 275 10.33 0.47 -2.52
C ASN A 275 11.52 1.44 -2.65
N ILE A 276 12.58 1.16 -1.90
CA ILE A 276 13.82 1.94 -1.94
C ILE A 276 14.93 1.04 -2.43
N HIS A 277 15.43 1.29 -3.64
CA HIS A 277 16.40 0.40 -4.27
C HIS A 277 17.46 1.12 -5.09
N ASP A 278 18.63 0.51 -5.26
CA ASP A 278 19.73 1.03 -6.11
C ASP A 278 20.17 2.46 -5.73
N ASN A 279 20.23 2.73 -4.42
CA ASN A 279 20.71 4.00 -3.85
C ASN A 279 22.02 3.75 -3.09
N TYR A 280 23.12 3.61 -3.82
CA TYR A 280 24.40 3.10 -3.29
C TYR A 280 25.11 4.04 -2.31
N GLU A 281 24.74 5.32 -2.24
CA GLU A 281 25.24 6.28 -1.25
C GLU A 281 24.37 6.29 0.03
N MET A 282 23.22 5.62 0.02
CA MET A 282 22.27 5.65 1.13
C MET A 282 22.78 4.84 2.32
N THR A 283 23.14 5.51 3.40
CA THR A 283 23.66 4.89 4.64
C THR A 283 22.63 4.87 5.77
N ARG A 284 21.54 5.64 5.64
CA ARG A 284 20.44 5.73 6.62
C ARG A 284 19.13 5.98 5.90
N LEU A 285 18.03 5.51 6.48
CA LEU A 285 16.70 5.76 5.93
C LEU A 285 16.34 7.26 6.00
N GLY A 286 16.50 7.91 7.14
CA GLY A 286 16.26 9.37 7.29
C GLY A 286 14.80 9.83 7.29
N PHE A 287 13.83 8.92 7.28
CA PHE A 287 12.43 9.24 7.54
C PHE A 287 12.18 9.73 8.97
N ASN A 288 10.96 10.23 9.21
CA ASN A 288 10.47 10.41 10.56
C ASN A 288 10.53 9.08 11.34
N GLU A 289 11.10 9.10 12.54
CA GLU A 289 11.19 7.92 13.42
C GLU A 289 9.82 7.38 13.89
N ARG A 290 8.74 8.15 13.70
CA ARG A 290 7.34 7.79 13.98
C ARG A 290 6.50 7.70 12.71
N LEU A 291 7.14 7.50 11.55
CA LEU A 291 6.44 7.31 10.29
C LEU A 291 5.52 6.09 10.40
N GLN A 292 4.22 6.34 10.27
CA GLN A 292 3.21 5.28 10.24
C GLN A 292 3.01 4.80 8.81
N LEU A 293 3.02 3.49 8.62
CA LEU A 293 2.68 2.87 7.34
C LEU A 293 1.31 2.19 7.48
N PHE A 294 0.31 2.71 6.78
CA PHE A 294 -1.04 2.14 6.78
C PHE A 294 -1.41 1.58 5.42
N ASN A 295 -2.09 0.45 5.46
CA ASN A 295 -2.88 -0.05 4.35
C ASN A 295 -4.36 0.20 4.65
N GLU A 296 -5.07 0.89 3.76
CA GLU A 296 -6.52 1.15 3.93
C GLU A 296 -7.38 -0.11 3.84
N ILE A 297 -6.96 -1.12 3.05
CA ILE A 297 -7.69 -2.40 2.96
C ILE A 297 -7.08 -3.40 3.96
N ASP A 298 -7.50 -3.36 5.23
CA ASP A 298 -7.31 -4.48 6.16
C ASP A 298 -8.07 -5.70 5.62
N PRO A 299 -7.44 -6.86 5.29
CA PRO A 299 -6.17 -7.39 5.80
C PRO A 299 -4.99 -7.55 4.80
N GLY A 300 -4.75 -6.62 3.87
CA GLY A 300 -3.54 -6.68 3.03
C GLY A 300 -2.26 -6.36 3.82
N ALA A 301 -1.13 -6.99 3.47
CA ALA A 301 0.16 -6.73 4.10
C ALA A 301 0.75 -5.38 3.65
N THR A 302 1.42 -4.67 4.55
CA THR A 302 2.22 -3.49 4.21
C THR A 302 3.64 -3.94 3.90
N ILE A 303 4.02 -3.94 2.63
CA ILE A 303 5.31 -4.48 2.18
C ILE A 303 6.31 -3.34 1.95
N LEU A 304 7.51 -3.49 2.50
CA LEU A 304 8.62 -2.55 2.36
C LEU A 304 9.85 -3.26 1.78
N ASN A 305 10.47 -2.67 0.77
CA ASN A 305 11.68 -3.17 0.13
C ASN A 305 12.85 -2.19 0.33
N LEU A 306 14.01 -2.74 0.74
CA LEU A 306 15.27 -2.02 0.90
C LEU A 306 16.36 -2.83 0.21
N GLU A 307 16.72 -2.47 -1.02
CA GLU A 307 17.61 -3.29 -1.85
C GLU A 307 18.76 -2.46 -2.44
N ASN A 308 19.93 -3.05 -2.64
CA ASN A 308 21.07 -2.39 -3.30
C ASN A 308 21.40 -1.00 -2.74
N LEU A 309 21.52 -0.90 -1.41
CA LEU A 309 21.91 0.31 -0.68
C LEU A 309 23.41 0.29 -0.35
N HIS A 310 23.93 1.35 0.28
CA HIS A 310 25.32 1.39 0.73
C HIS A 310 25.62 0.20 1.67
N PRO A 311 26.82 -0.43 1.64
CA PRO A 311 27.16 -1.52 2.56
C PRO A 311 27.06 -1.18 4.06
N ASP A 312 27.24 0.09 4.42
CA ASP A 312 27.05 0.63 5.77
C ASP A 312 25.60 1.07 6.07
N PHE A 313 24.64 0.80 5.16
CA PHE A 313 23.22 1.00 5.40
C PHE A 313 22.75 0.17 6.59
N CYS A 314 21.80 0.73 7.34
CA CYS A 314 21.65 0.48 8.75
C CYS A 314 20.28 1.00 9.22
N LEU A 315 19.48 0.15 9.86
CA LEU A 315 18.21 0.56 10.46
C LEU A 315 18.36 0.90 11.94
N THR A 316 17.71 1.98 12.39
CA THR A 316 17.68 2.38 13.80
C THR A 316 16.66 1.55 14.58
N PHE A 317 16.75 1.56 15.93
CA PHE A 317 15.75 0.91 16.77
C PHE A 317 14.34 1.44 16.49
N ASP A 318 14.17 2.76 16.34
CA ASP A 318 12.86 3.36 16.14
C ASP A 318 12.23 2.94 14.80
N ASN A 319 13.03 2.80 13.73
CA ASN A 319 12.53 2.25 12.47
C ASN A 319 12.01 0.82 12.66
N LEU A 320 12.80 -0.03 13.29
CA LEU A 320 12.45 -1.44 13.48
C LEU A 320 11.25 -1.61 14.41
N TRP A 321 11.20 -0.85 15.51
CA TRP A 321 10.06 -0.80 16.41
C TRP A 321 8.78 -0.39 15.66
N GLN A 322 8.86 0.68 14.86
CA GLN A 322 7.71 1.18 14.12
C GLN A 322 7.24 0.15 13.08
N PHE A 323 8.16 -0.50 12.36
CA PHE A 323 7.83 -1.56 11.41
C PHE A 323 7.16 -2.77 12.08
N THR A 324 7.59 -3.17 13.27
CA THR A 324 6.91 -4.23 14.03
C THR A 324 5.51 -3.81 14.49
N TRP A 325 5.36 -2.55 14.92
CA TRP A 325 4.08 -2.00 15.35
C TRP A 325 3.06 -1.93 14.21
N ASP A 326 3.50 -1.49 13.03
CA ASP A 326 2.67 -1.38 11.83
C ASP A 326 2.55 -2.70 11.05
N ARG A 327 3.14 -3.80 11.55
CA ARG A 327 3.17 -5.13 10.93
C ARG A 327 3.68 -5.11 9.49
N VAL A 328 4.77 -4.38 9.27
CA VAL A 328 5.42 -4.24 7.97
C VAL A 328 6.18 -5.52 7.63
N GLU A 329 5.96 -6.02 6.42
CA GLU A 329 6.71 -7.12 5.84
C GLU A 329 7.90 -6.58 5.04
N LEU A 330 9.10 -6.97 5.43
CA LEU A 330 10.32 -6.63 4.70
C LEU A 330 10.62 -7.72 3.68
N ILE A 331 10.70 -7.37 2.39
CA ILE A 331 11.11 -8.34 1.34
C ILE A 331 12.51 -8.85 1.63
N SER A 332 13.40 -7.93 2.00
CA SER A 332 14.77 -8.20 2.41
C SER A 332 15.01 -7.53 3.77
N LEU A 333 15.59 -8.29 4.71
CA LEU A 333 16.06 -7.72 5.97
C LEU A 333 17.45 -7.12 5.75
N PRO A 334 17.67 -5.82 6.01
CA PRO A 334 19.02 -5.26 5.98
C PRO A 334 19.94 -5.96 6.98
N ALA A 335 21.20 -6.17 6.59
CA ALA A 335 22.17 -6.90 7.41
C ALA A 335 22.59 -6.17 8.69
N ASN A 336 22.51 -4.82 8.72
CA ASN A 336 23.04 -4.03 9.82
C ASN A 336 21.97 -3.24 10.58
N TYR A 337 22.19 -3.16 11.90
CA TYR A 337 21.46 -2.29 12.82
C TYR A 337 22.36 -1.20 13.37
N CYS A 338 21.81 -0.02 13.61
CA CYS A 338 22.61 1.14 14.02
C CYS A 338 23.05 1.04 15.48
N THR A 339 24.37 0.96 15.67
CA THR A 339 25.02 0.83 16.98
C THR A 339 25.40 2.17 17.60
N LYS A 340 25.38 3.26 16.83
CA LYS A 340 25.67 4.62 17.32
C LYS A 340 24.48 5.23 18.07
N ASP A 341 23.27 4.77 17.77
CA ASP A 341 22.00 5.34 18.24
C ASP A 341 21.38 4.46 19.34
N VAL A 342 22.20 4.11 20.35
CA VAL A 342 21.81 3.21 21.46
C VAL A 342 21.90 3.91 22.82
N GLY A 343 21.29 3.32 23.85
CA GLY A 343 21.17 3.91 25.17
C GLY A 343 19.72 4.18 25.54
N ASN A 344 19.46 5.23 26.30
CA ASN A 344 18.10 5.63 26.65
C ASN A 344 17.51 6.45 25.49
N ILE A 345 16.96 5.75 24.50
CA ILE A 345 16.36 6.37 23.31
C ILE A 345 14.96 6.93 23.61
N ARG A 346 14.26 6.35 24.59
CA ARG A 346 12.95 6.81 25.09
C ARG A 346 12.90 6.61 26.61
N ASP A 347 12.00 7.32 27.29
CA ASP A 347 11.83 7.22 28.76
C ASP A 347 11.61 5.78 29.25
N TRP A 348 11.02 4.94 28.40
CA TRP A 348 10.71 3.53 28.67
C TRP A 348 11.61 2.54 27.93
N ALA A 349 12.45 3.00 27.00
CA ALA A 349 13.24 2.13 26.12
C ALA A 349 14.73 2.42 26.25
N ARG A 350 15.43 1.48 26.93
CA ARG A 350 16.88 1.39 26.87
C ARG A 350 17.30 0.35 25.84
N VAL A 351 18.03 0.75 24.83
CA VAL A 351 18.62 -0.14 23.83
C VAL A 351 20.07 -0.42 24.18
N CYS A 352 20.44 -1.69 24.17
CA CYS A 352 21.75 -2.16 24.57
C CYS A 352 22.41 -2.95 23.44
N ILE A 353 23.74 -2.84 23.33
CA ILE A 353 24.53 -3.70 22.45
C ILE A 353 24.92 -4.96 23.21
N PHE A 354 24.68 -6.13 22.61
CA PHE A 354 25.10 -7.39 23.18
C PHE A 354 26.56 -7.68 22.86
N TYR A 355 27.31 -8.07 23.90
CA TYR A 355 28.65 -8.65 23.77
C TYR A 355 28.70 -9.98 24.52
N THR A 356 28.35 -9.94 25.81
CA THR A 356 28.13 -11.10 26.69
C THR A 356 27.08 -10.73 27.72
N LEU A 357 26.40 -11.70 28.34
CA LEU A 357 25.45 -11.42 29.42
C LEU A 357 26.10 -10.75 30.65
N GLU A 358 27.36 -11.06 30.92
CA GLU A 358 28.11 -10.38 31.99
C GLU A 358 28.26 -8.88 31.71
N LYS A 359 28.56 -8.50 30.46
CA LYS A 359 28.77 -7.09 30.06
C LYS A 359 27.49 -6.36 29.70
N LEU A 360 26.39 -7.08 29.45
CA LEU A 360 25.10 -6.48 29.12
C LEU A 360 24.63 -5.57 30.28
N PRO A 361 24.23 -4.32 30.04
CA PRO A 361 23.64 -3.49 31.09
C PRO A 361 22.34 -4.10 31.64
N THR A 362 21.92 -3.68 32.82
CA THR A 362 20.59 -4.01 33.36
C THR A 362 19.51 -3.13 32.72
N ASN A 363 18.26 -3.59 32.76
CA ASN A 363 17.07 -2.88 32.28
C ASN A 363 17.09 -2.54 30.78
N CYS A 364 17.71 -3.39 29.96
CA CYS A 364 17.59 -3.29 28.51
C CYS A 364 16.17 -3.66 28.09
N TYR A 365 15.54 -2.79 27.32
CA TYR A 365 14.25 -3.02 26.66
C TYR A 365 14.45 -3.70 25.30
N GLY A 366 15.44 -3.22 24.55
CA GLY A 366 15.87 -3.79 23.27
C GLY A 366 17.35 -4.16 23.29
N ILE A 367 17.71 -5.19 22.55
CA ILE A 367 19.09 -5.62 22.35
C ILE A 367 19.44 -5.61 20.87
N ILE A 368 20.60 -5.05 20.51
CA ILE A 368 21.22 -5.19 19.20
C ILE A 368 22.38 -6.18 19.32
N GLY A 369 22.34 -7.26 18.54
CA GLY A 369 23.37 -8.30 18.49
C GLY A 369 22.85 -9.71 18.82
N ASP A 370 23.70 -10.69 18.57
CA ASP A 370 23.41 -12.11 18.77
C ASP A 370 23.49 -12.49 20.26
N VAL A 371 22.35 -12.69 20.91
CA VAL A 371 22.24 -13.06 22.32
C VAL A 371 22.56 -14.54 22.52
N GLU A 372 23.61 -14.82 23.29
CA GLU A 372 23.98 -16.18 23.69
C GLU A 372 23.73 -16.41 25.20
N VAL A 373 22.94 -17.45 25.50
CA VAL A 373 22.72 -18.00 26.85
C VAL A 373 23.37 -19.36 26.91
N ASP A 374 24.32 -19.51 27.83
CA ASP A 374 25.16 -20.69 27.95
C ASP A 374 25.30 -21.24 29.39
N VAL A 375 26.25 -22.16 29.58
CA VAL A 375 26.59 -22.77 30.88
C VAL A 375 27.06 -21.75 31.94
N ASN A 376 27.59 -20.61 31.52
CA ASN A 376 28.14 -19.55 32.38
C ASN A 376 27.14 -18.41 32.62
N SER A 377 25.97 -18.48 32.00
CA SER A 377 25.01 -17.38 31.97
C SER A 377 24.13 -17.26 33.22
N GLY A 378 24.15 -18.27 34.10
CA GLY A 378 23.20 -18.40 35.23
C GLY A 378 23.11 -17.17 36.14
N THR A 379 24.24 -16.57 36.51
CA THR A 379 24.29 -15.37 37.38
C THR A 379 23.86 -14.08 36.68
N HIS A 380 23.61 -14.11 35.37
CA HIS A 380 23.31 -12.94 34.55
C HIS A 380 21.98 -13.03 33.79
N LEU A 381 21.26 -14.17 33.87
CA LEU A 381 19.96 -14.36 33.21
C LEU A 381 18.96 -13.25 33.54
N TYR A 382 19.00 -12.71 34.77
CA TYR A 382 18.09 -11.66 35.21
C TYR A 382 18.13 -10.38 34.36
N LYS A 383 19.21 -10.15 33.61
CA LYS A 383 19.33 -9.00 32.71
C LYS A 383 18.41 -9.07 31.49
N LEU A 384 17.89 -10.27 31.18
CA LEU A 384 16.97 -10.50 30.08
C LEU A 384 15.49 -10.33 30.47
N PHE A 385 15.14 -10.23 31.77
CA PHE A 385 13.76 -10.13 32.24
C PHE A 385 12.97 -8.94 31.66
N GLY A 386 13.65 -7.86 31.26
CA GLY A 386 13.04 -6.65 30.71
C GLY A 386 13.05 -6.56 29.19
N VAL A 387 13.69 -7.52 28.51
CA VAL A 387 13.95 -7.46 27.08
C VAL A 387 12.69 -7.88 26.32
N VAL A 388 12.23 -6.99 25.43
CA VAL A 388 11.09 -7.21 24.53
C VAL A 388 11.55 -7.45 23.09
N PHE A 389 12.66 -6.82 22.68
CA PHE A 389 13.21 -6.89 21.32
C PHE A 389 14.64 -7.42 21.31
N ILE A 390 14.91 -8.36 20.41
CA ILE A 390 16.26 -8.76 20.01
C ILE A 390 16.40 -8.52 18.51
N PHE A 391 17.21 -7.55 18.13
CA PHE A 391 17.66 -7.29 16.76
C PHE A 391 18.99 -8.02 16.55
N GLY A 392 18.87 -9.27 16.16
CA GLY A 392 19.91 -10.30 16.12
C GLY A 392 19.30 -11.67 16.37
N SER A 393 20.15 -12.67 16.59
CA SER A 393 19.70 -14.03 16.95
C SER A 393 19.66 -14.26 18.46
N LEU A 394 18.86 -15.24 18.89
CA LEU A 394 18.83 -15.77 20.25
C LEU A 394 19.27 -17.24 20.23
N LYS A 395 20.38 -17.52 20.92
CA LYS A 395 20.96 -18.85 21.04
C LYS A 395 21.02 -19.29 22.49
N ILE A 396 20.34 -20.38 22.83
CA ILE A 396 20.31 -20.95 24.17
C ILE A 396 20.89 -22.37 24.12
N GLN A 397 22.10 -22.54 24.68
CA GLN A 397 22.78 -23.83 24.65
C GLN A 397 23.51 -24.19 25.93
N TYR A 398 23.47 -25.46 26.36
CA TYR A 398 24.15 -25.90 27.59
C TYR A 398 23.73 -25.12 28.86
N MET A 399 22.56 -24.50 28.85
CA MET A 399 22.02 -23.71 29.95
C MET A 399 21.69 -24.61 31.15
N LYS A 400 21.93 -24.08 32.36
CA LYS A 400 21.63 -24.72 33.65
C LYS A 400 20.36 -24.16 34.30
N ALA A 401 19.29 -24.02 33.53
CA ALA A 401 17.97 -23.60 34.02
C ALA A 401 16.88 -24.53 33.47
N GLU A 402 15.78 -24.64 34.21
CA GLU A 402 14.69 -25.56 33.89
C GLU A 402 13.66 -24.99 32.89
N GLY A 403 13.66 -23.67 32.69
CA GLY A 403 12.73 -22.97 31.82
C GLY A 403 13.31 -21.67 31.29
N LEU A 404 12.51 -20.96 30.48
CA LEU A 404 12.88 -19.70 29.82
C LEU A 404 12.19 -18.48 30.44
N ASP A 405 11.77 -18.54 31.71
CA ASP A 405 11.04 -17.46 32.39
C ASP A 405 11.81 -16.13 32.40
N PHE A 406 13.14 -16.15 32.27
CA PHE A 406 13.96 -14.95 32.11
C PHE A 406 13.75 -14.21 30.78
N LEU A 407 13.02 -14.80 29.84
CA LEU A 407 12.60 -14.22 28.56
C LEU A 407 11.08 -13.97 28.50
N TYR A 408 10.36 -13.95 29.63
CA TYR A 408 8.89 -13.87 29.64
C TYR A 408 8.30 -12.66 28.89
N LYS A 409 9.06 -11.56 28.73
CA LYS A 409 8.67 -10.36 27.98
C LYS A 409 9.11 -10.33 26.52
N LEU A 410 9.94 -11.28 26.09
CA LEU A 410 10.48 -11.29 24.73
C LEU A 410 9.33 -11.46 23.73
N ALA A 411 9.12 -10.45 22.89
CA ALA A 411 8.05 -10.43 21.90
C ALA A 411 8.56 -10.54 20.45
N TYR A 412 9.75 -10.02 20.18
CA TYR A 412 10.32 -9.99 18.83
C TYR A 412 11.79 -10.45 18.83
N VAL A 413 12.10 -11.35 17.90
CA VAL A 413 13.47 -11.71 17.52
C VAL A 413 13.61 -11.55 16.01
N ILE A 414 14.50 -10.66 15.58
CA ILE A 414 14.65 -10.28 14.16
C ILE A 414 16.10 -10.49 13.78
N ALA A 415 16.38 -11.55 13.01
CA ALA A 415 17.72 -11.96 12.62
C ALA A 415 17.90 -11.88 11.09
N PRO A 416 18.79 -11.02 10.58
CA PRO A 416 18.99 -10.89 9.14
C PRO A 416 19.89 -11.99 8.54
N ASP A 417 20.57 -12.78 9.38
CA ASP A 417 21.53 -13.80 8.94
C ASP A 417 20.84 -15.10 8.48
N ALA A 418 20.91 -15.39 7.18
CA ALA A 418 20.31 -16.58 6.60
C ALA A 418 20.98 -17.89 7.05
N ALA A 419 22.22 -17.83 7.54
CA ALA A 419 22.98 -19.01 7.94
C ALA A 419 22.55 -19.60 9.29
N ARG A 420 21.77 -18.85 10.09
CA ARG A 420 21.39 -19.24 11.46
C ARG A 420 19.91 -18.95 11.72
N PRO A 421 19.21 -19.82 12.48
CA PRO A 421 17.88 -19.51 12.98
C PRO A 421 17.86 -18.21 13.80
N ALA A 422 16.76 -17.47 13.75
CA ALA A 422 16.52 -16.37 14.69
C ALA A 422 16.51 -16.89 16.14
N ILE A 423 15.92 -18.05 16.39
CA ILE A 423 15.91 -18.68 17.72
C ILE A 423 16.46 -20.12 17.63
N LEU A 424 17.56 -20.38 18.33
CA LEU A 424 18.19 -21.70 18.42
C LEU A 424 18.26 -22.16 19.88
N ILE A 425 17.60 -23.27 20.21
CA ILE A 425 17.60 -23.86 21.56
C ILE A 425 18.13 -25.29 21.49
N ARG A 426 19.34 -25.54 22.01
CA ARG A 426 19.98 -26.85 21.89
C ARG A 426 20.81 -27.33 23.08
N SER A 427 20.94 -28.64 23.25
CA SER A 427 21.89 -29.23 24.21
C SER A 427 21.67 -28.77 25.66
N ASN A 428 20.43 -28.45 26.05
CA ASN A 428 20.09 -28.00 27.41
C ASN A 428 19.60 -29.20 28.24
N LYS A 429 20.48 -29.74 29.09
CA LYS A 429 20.20 -30.95 29.89
C LYS A 429 19.13 -30.76 30.97
N TYR A 430 18.91 -29.53 31.43
CA TYR A 430 18.00 -29.21 32.53
C TYR A 430 16.67 -28.63 32.06
N LEU A 431 16.57 -28.23 30.78
CA LEU A 431 15.41 -27.54 30.24
C LEU A 431 14.20 -28.47 30.18
N LYS A 432 13.19 -28.19 31.01
CA LYS A 432 11.92 -28.94 31.07
C LYS A 432 10.87 -28.33 30.15
N ASN A 433 10.89 -27.02 29.97
CA ASN A 433 10.00 -26.30 29.05
C ASN A 433 10.78 -25.19 28.32
N ALA A 434 10.37 -24.85 27.11
CA ALA A 434 10.96 -23.82 26.26
C ALA A 434 9.96 -22.69 25.92
N ILE A 435 9.04 -22.40 26.84
CA ILE A 435 7.93 -21.47 26.59
C ILE A 435 8.45 -20.03 26.51
N LEU A 436 8.12 -19.33 25.43
CA LEU A 436 8.33 -17.90 25.26
C LEU A 436 6.96 -17.21 25.29
N ALA A 437 6.49 -16.90 26.49
CA ALA A 437 5.08 -16.57 26.75
C ALA A 437 4.55 -15.34 26.00
N SER A 438 5.41 -14.38 25.68
CA SER A 438 5.03 -13.14 24.97
C SER A 438 5.54 -13.09 23.53
N LEU A 439 6.15 -14.16 23.00
CA LEU A 439 6.74 -14.13 21.66
C LEU A 439 5.63 -13.99 20.62
N GLU A 440 5.66 -12.87 19.89
CA GLU A 440 4.72 -12.59 18.80
C GLU A 440 5.33 -12.99 17.45
N HIS A 441 6.58 -12.61 17.20
CA HIS A 441 7.24 -12.83 15.90
C HIS A 441 8.72 -13.26 16.04
N ALA A 442 9.11 -14.26 15.26
CA ALA A 442 10.50 -14.61 14.98
C ALA A 442 10.78 -14.40 13.49
N ILE A 443 11.34 -13.24 13.13
CA ILE A 443 11.60 -12.84 11.75
C ILE A 443 13.04 -13.24 11.40
N SER A 444 13.19 -13.98 10.31
CA SER A 444 14.45 -14.61 9.94
C SER A 444 14.51 -14.76 8.43
N THR A 445 15.67 -14.48 7.83
CA THR A 445 15.96 -14.85 6.43
C THR A 445 16.33 -16.33 6.28
N SER A 446 16.61 -17.03 7.39
CA SER A 446 16.84 -18.48 7.41
C SER A 446 15.55 -19.27 7.15
N SER A 447 15.66 -20.38 6.41
CA SER A 447 14.54 -21.30 6.14
C SER A 447 14.02 -22.04 7.38
N THR A 448 14.74 -21.99 8.49
CA THR A 448 14.30 -22.48 9.80
C THR A 448 14.40 -21.36 10.85
N PRO A 449 13.38 -20.47 10.96
CA PRO A 449 13.41 -19.35 11.88
C PRO A 449 13.60 -19.76 13.35
N VAL A 450 13.03 -20.92 13.72
CA VAL A 450 13.14 -21.47 15.06
C VAL A 450 13.58 -22.94 14.97
N ALA A 451 14.64 -23.30 15.69
CA ALA A 451 15.17 -24.66 15.75
C ALA A 451 15.40 -25.12 17.19
N LEU A 452 14.86 -26.30 17.53
CA LEU A 452 15.04 -26.94 18.83
C LEU A 452 15.51 -28.40 18.66
N TYR A 453 16.63 -28.76 19.27
CA TYR A 453 17.14 -30.13 19.25
C TYR A 453 18.10 -30.43 20.40
N ASP A 454 18.27 -31.70 20.75
CA ASP A 454 19.16 -32.17 21.82
C ASP A 454 18.81 -31.62 23.22
N ASN A 455 17.53 -31.59 23.59
CA ASN A 455 17.06 -31.13 24.91
C ASN A 455 16.33 -32.29 25.63
N PRO A 456 17.04 -33.20 26.35
CA PRO A 456 16.48 -34.48 26.79
C PRO A 456 15.25 -34.39 27.70
N LEU A 457 15.19 -33.42 28.63
CA LEU A 457 14.04 -33.28 29.54
C LEU A 457 12.84 -32.62 28.86
N LEU A 458 13.07 -31.71 27.91
CA LEU A 458 12.03 -31.01 27.14
C LEU A 458 11.14 -31.98 26.35
N PHE A 459 11.73 -33.08 25.86
CA PHE A 459 11.05 -34.07 25.03
C PHE A 459 10.45 -35.24 25.81
N GLN A 460 10.56 -35.27 27.14
CA GLN A 460 9.96 -36.35 27.94
C GLN A 460 8.43 -36.33 27.90
N ASN A 461 7.82 -35.16 27.70
CA ASN A 461 6.37 -35.00 27.57
C ASN A 461 6.00 -34.64 26.12
N ASN A 462 5.52 -35.62 25.35
CA ASN A 462 5.11 -35.42 23.95
C ASN A 462 4.04 -34.33 23.77
N TYR A 463 3.16 -34.11 24.75
CA TYR A 463 2.16 -33.03 24.66
C TYR A 463 2.81 -31.65 24.72
N GLU A 464 3.71 -31.39 25.67
CA GLU A 464 4.44 -30.12 25.74
C GLU A 464 5.32 -29.90 24.51
N CYS A 465 5.92 -30.97 23.97
CA CYS A 465 6.67 -30.95 22.71
C CYS A 465 5.80 -30.47 21.52
N LEU A 466 4.56 -30.96 21.43
CA LEU A 466 3.62 -30.60 20.36
C LEU A 466 2.98 -29.22 20.57
N MET A 467 2.80 -28.78 21.82
CA MET A 467 2.25 -27.45 22.16
C MET A 467 3.10 -26.30 21.64
N PHE A 468 4.40 -26.52 21.35
CA PHE A 468 5.24 -25.52 20.67
C PHE A 468 4.80 -25.22 19.22
N ARG A 469 3.91 -26.02 18.62
CA ARG A 469 3.28 -25.66 17.34
C ARG A 469 2.12 -24.67 17.49
N ILE A 470 1.60 -24.41 18.69
CA ILE A 470 0.29 -23.75 18.88
C ILE A 470 0.31 -22.76 20.05
N THR A 471 1.01 -21.64 19.88
CA THR A 471 0.58 -20.30 20.34
C THR A 471 1.29 -19.28 19.49
N TYR A 472 0.83 -19.09 18.27
CA TYR A 472 1.25 -17.93 17.51
C TYR A 472 0.00 -17.29 16.91
N LEU A 473 -0.02 -15.97 16.89
CA LEU A 473 -0.80 -15.23 15.89
C LEU A 473 -0.15 -15.37 14.48
N THR A 474 0.90 -16.19 14.32
CA THR A 474 1.78 -16.29 13.15
C THR A 474 2.19 -17.74 12.79
N ASN A 475 2.18 -18.13 11.52
CA ASN A 475 2.60 -19.47 11.05
C ASN A 475 4.13 -19.69 11.08
N VAL A 476 4.80 -19.62 12.24
CA VAL A 476 6.25 -19.83 12.34
C VAL A 476 6.60 -21.30 12.13
N GLN A 477 7.49 -21.59 11.17
CA GLN A 477 8.04 -22.93 11.00
C GLN A 477 9.03 -23.24 12.12
N VAL A 478 8.74 -24.31 12.88
CA VAL A 478 9.59 -24.79 13.97
C VAL A 478 10.20 -26.14 13.56
N ASP A 479 11.52 -26.23 13.45
CA ASP A 479 12.22 -27.51 13.29
C ASP A 479 12.39 -28.16 14.68
N ASN A 480 11.62 -29.21 14.93
CA ASN A 480 11.68 -30.00 16.16
C ASN A 480 11.71 -31.51 15.85
N ARG A 481 12.84 -31.98 15.32
CA ARG A 481 13.03 -33.36 14.83
C ARG A 481 12.91 -34.46 15.90
N GLN A 482 12.84 -34.08 17.18
CA GLN A 482 12.77 -35.01 18.31
C GLN A 482 11.36 -35.15 18.90
N CYS A 483 10.40 -34.29 18.55
CA CYS A 483 9.00 -34.53 18.93
C CYS A 483 8.45 -35.80 18.26
N GLY A 484 7.86 -36.69 19.05
CA GLY A 484 7.20 -37.89 18.55
C GLY A 484 8.12 -39.08 18.27
N ARG A 485 9.41 -39.01 18.65
CA ARG A 485 10.27 -40.18 18.84
C ARG A 485 10.14 -40.66 20.28
#